data_AF-A0A8T5UKU3-F1
#
_entry.id   AF-A0A8T5UKU3-F1
#
_cell.length_a   1.000
_cell.length_b   1.000
_cell.length_c   1.000
_cell.angle_alpha   90.00
_cell.angle_beta   90.00
_cell.angle_gamma   90.00
#
_symmetry.space_group_name_H-M   'P 1'
#
loop_
_entity.id
_entity.type
_entity.pdbx_description
1 polymer ?
#
loop_
_entity_poly.entity_id
_entity_poly.type
_entity_poly.pdbx_seq_one_letter_code
_entity_poly.pdbx_strand_id
1 'polypeptide(L)'
;MQDIISIKSTHSESQSHKAIKYLLLDLLYTKNNLIISRTLEKYFGNRFADVYFKLKDGHEIVIEVQNTKIPVKEIIKRTKDYNEKGVHILWILHGEGKCAASAKYPRDQKHLSISPAEKFLHGMYGGRVYYINISLKKTPSISAFFALHYSTPMKKKLRKKFKTRYDSYYIRDTHHVSLSNLKMLCTTFSGYKIARFYDKNVKSVLKSRISSYCQEQCKVINKAVIKQIIKKFHKKFGEFLIFDVILDLAKEKKVDIDTKVLKKIKKKIIS
;
A
#
# COMPACT_ATOMS: atom_id res chain seq x y z
N MET A 1 17.87 19.40 1.69
CA MET A 1 16.56 20.01 1.33
C MET A 1 16.73 21.21 0.39
N GLN A 2 17.81 21.99 0.50
CA GLN A 2 18.14 23.08 -0.44
C GLN A 2 18.35 22.61 -1.91
N ASP A 3 18.77 21.37 -2.15
CA ASP A 3 19.01 20.86 -3.52
C ASP A 3 17.75 20.45 -4.31
N ILE A 4 16.58 20.38 -3.69
CA ILE A 4 15.33 20.03 -4.42
C ILE A 4 14.89 21.20 -5.32
N ILE A 5 15.31 22.43 -4.99
CA ILE A 5 14.83 23.68 -5.58
C ILE A 5 15.49 23.97 -6.94
N SER A 6 16.67 23.41 -7.26
CA SER A 6 17.36 23.65 -8.54
C SER A 6 16.98 22.69 -9.67
N ILE A 7 16.06 21.76 -9.42
CA ILE A 7 15.72 20.69 -10.36
C ILE A 7 14.90 21.26 -11.52
N LYS A 8 15.53 21.55 -12.66
CA LYS A 8 14.82 21.88 -13.91
C LYS A 8 14.24 20.61 -14.55
N SER A 9 13.01 20.68 -15.05
CA SER A 9 12.38 19.61 -15.84
C SER A 9 13.07 19.46 -17.20
N THR A 10 13.17 18.23 -17.70
CA THR A 10 13.52 17.96 -19.10
C THR A 10 12.25 17.62 -19.89
N HIS A 11 12.35 17.55 -21.22
CA HIS A 11 11.22 17.14 -22.06
C HIS A 11 10.77 15.69 -21.78
N SER A 12 11.64 14.86 -21.20
CA SER A 12 11.39 13.45 -20.90
C SER A 12 11.01 13.18 -19.44
N GLU A 13 11.36 14.07 -18.49
CA GLU A 13 11.16 13.85 -17.05
C GLU A 13 10.56 15.06 -16.35
N SER A 14 9.50 14.82 -15.56
CA SER A 14 8.88 15.88 -14.76
C SER A 14 9.73 16.22 -13.54
N GLN A 15 9.70 17.49 -13.13
CA GLN A 15 10.38 17.95 -11.92
C GLN A 15 9.96 17.14 -10.68
N SER A 16 8.68 16.77 -10.57
CA SER A 16 8.16 15.92 -9.49
C SER A 16 8.77 14.52 -9.51
N HIS A 17 8.89 13.89 -10.69
CA HIS A 17 9.49 12.56 -10.81
C HIS A 17 10.95 12.60 -10.36
N LYS A 18 11.73 13.54 -10.90
CA LYS A 18 13.14 13.73 -10.52
C LYS A 18 13.28 13.97 -9.02
N ALA A 19 12.55 14.93 -8.46
CA ALA A 19 12.59 15.22 -7.02
C ALA A 19 12.26 14.01 -6.14
N ILE A 20 11.28 13.19 -6.53
CA ILE A 20 10.94 11.95 -5.80
C ILE A 20 12.09 10.95 -5.84
N LYS A 21 12.78 10.76 -6.98
CA LYS A 21 13.92 9.81 -7.08
C LYS A 21 15.06 10.21 -6.14
N TYR A 22 15.45 11.48 -6.17
CA TYR A 22 16.50 12.00 -5.28
C TYR A 22 16.13 11.86 -3.81
N LEU A 23 14.88 12.21 -3.46
CA LEU A 23 14.39 12.05 -2.10
C LEU A 23 14.41 10.59 -1.65
N LEU A 24 13.99 9.66 -2.51
CA LEU A 24 14.00 8.23 -2.22
C LEU A 24 15.42 7.72 -1.97
N LEU A 25 16.35 8.07 -2.85
CA LEU A 25 17.76 7.70 -2.75
C LEU A 25 18.34 8.15 -1.40
N ASP A 26 18.04 9.38 -0.99
CA ASP A 26 18.62 9.95 0.22
C ASP A 26 17.92 9.47 1.50
N LEU A 27 16.59 9.54 1.54
CA LEU A 27 15.81 9.17 2.72
C LEU A 27 15.97 7.68 3.05
N LEU A 28 15.86 6.80 2.05
CA LEU A 28 15.91 5.35 2.31
C LEU A 28 17.30 4.92 2.74
N TYR A 29 18.35 5.48 2.13
CA TYR A 29 19.72 5.22 2.57
C TYR A 29 19.95 5.67 4.01
N THR A 30 19.57 6.90 4.34
CA THR A 30 19.77 7.48 5.67
C THR A 30 18.96 6.76 6.75
N LYS A 31 17.78 6.22 6.41
CA LYS A 31 16.87 5.55 7.35
C LYS A 31 17.01 4.03 7.38
N ASN A 32 17.81 3.44 6.49
CA ASN A 32 17.96 1.98 6.40
C ASN A 32 19.43 1.56 6.36
N ASN A 33 19.96 1.22 7.53
CA ASN A 33 21.34 0.75 7.73
C ASN A 33 21.68 -0.60 7.08
N LEU A 34 20.73 -1.24 6.39
CA LEU A 34 20.95 -2.45 5.60
C LEU A 34 21.46 -2.15 4.19
N ILE A 35 21.36 -0.91 3.71
CA ILE A 35 21.83 -0.52 2.38
C ILE A 35 23.34 -0.29 2.42
N ILE A 36 24.08 -0.98 1.55
CA ILE A 36 25.56 -0.85 1.42
C ILE A 36 25.97 -0.09 0.16
N SER A 37 25.09 0.00 -0.84
CA SER A 37 25.35 0.74 -2.07
C SER A 37 24.04 1.30 -2.61
N ARG A 38 24.12 2.49 -3.20
CA ARG A 38 22.99 3.20 -3.80
C ARG A 38 23.39 3.86 -5.11
N THR A 39 22.49 3.86 -6.09
CA THR A 39 22.72 4.49 -7.40
C THR A 39 21.41 5.08 -7.90
N LEU A 40 21.47 6.31 -8.41
CA LEU A 40 20.39 6.92 -9.18
C LEU A 40 20.56 6.49 -10.64
N GLU A 41 19.48 6.18 -11.35
CA GLU A 41 19.54 5.88 -12.79
C GLU A 41 20.56 4.77 -13.12
N LYS A 42 20.43 3.61 -12.46
CA LYS A 42 21.33 2.48 -12.73
C LYS A 42 20.96 1.80 -14.04
N TYR A 43 21.93 1.63 -14.94
CA TYR A 43 21.73 0.92 -16.19
C TYR A 43 21.68 -0.61 -16.00
N PHE A 44 20.70 -1.25 -16.63
CA PHE A 44 20.48 -2.70 -16.63
C PHE A 44 20.46 -3.29 -18.04
N GLY A 45 21.19 -2.68 -18.98
CA GLY A 45 21.34 -3.13 -20.37
C GLY A 45 20.24 -2.65 -21.31
N ASN A 46 18.97 -2.82 -20.95
CA ASN A 46 17.86 -2.36 -21.80
C ASN A 46 17.10 -1.15 -21.23
N ARG A 47 17.44 -0.70 -20.01
CA ARG A 47 16.84 0.46 -19.37
C ARG A 47 17.67 0.99 -18.20
N PHE A 48 17.27 2.16 -17.74
CA PHE A 48 17.73 2.76 -16.50
C PHE A 48 16.67 2.60 -15.42
N ALA A 49 17.08 2.07 -14.26
CA ALA A 49 16.28 2.01 -13.06
C ALA A 49 16.34 3.35 -12.32
N ASP A 50 15.20 3.88 -11.91
CA ASP A 50 15.11 5.19 -11.24
C ASP A 50 16.02 5.29 -10.00
N VAL A 51 15.91 4.30 -9.10
CA VAL A 51 16.76 4.18 -7.91
C VAL A 51 17.15 2.72 -7.72
N TYR A 52 18.40 2.48 -7.37
CA TYR A 52 18.93 1.16 -7.08
C TYR A 52 19.59 1.11 -5.70
N PHE A 53 19.41 -0.02 -5.01
CA PHE A 53 20.08 -0.35 -3.76
C PHE A 53 20.65 -1.76 -3.76
N LYS A 54 21.81 -1.94 -3.12
CA LYS A 54 22.32 -3.23 -2.69
C LYS A 54 22.24 -3.34 -1.17
N LEU A 55 21.70 -4.45 -0.67
CA LEU A 55 21.59 -4.73 0.76
C LEU A 55 22.78 -5.55 1.28
N LYS A 56 23.01 -5.52 2.60
CA LYS A 56 24.04 -6.31 3.30
C LYS A 56 23.92 -7.81 3.08
N ASP A 57 22.70 -8.32 2.95
CA ASP A 57 22.40 -9.73 2.70
C ASP A 57 22.53 -10.13 1.22
N GLY A 58 23.11 -9.26 0.38
CA GLY A 58 23.34 -9.49 -1.03
C GLY A 58 22.15 -9.18 -1.94
N HIS A 59 20.96 -8.89 -1.39
CA HIS A 59 19.79 -8.61 -2.22
C HIS A 59 19.92 -7.26 -2.94
N GLU A 60 19.55 -7.25 -4.21
CA GLU A 60 19.46 -6.05 -5.03
C GLU A 60 18.00 -5.60 -5.17
N ILE A 61 17.78 -4.29 -5.03
CA ILE A 61 16.46 -3.66 -5.14
C ILE A 61 16.52 -2.56 -6.19
N VAL A 62 15.54 -2.54 -7.07
CA VAL A 62 15.21 -1.38 -7.92
C VAL A 62 13.91 -0.77 -7.44
N ILE A 63 13.89 0.56 -7.31
CA ILE A 63 12.68 1.34 -7.10
C ILE A 63 12.33 2.05 -8.41
N GLU A 64 11.12 1.84 -8.91
CA GLU A 64 10.56 2.57 -10.05
C GLU A 64 9.54 3.58 -9.54
N VAL A 65 9.70 4.85 -9.91
CA VAL A 65 8.80 5.94 -9.56
C VAL A 65 7.94 6.25 -10.77
N GLN A 66 6.62 6.15 -10.60
CA GLN A 66 5.71 6.44 -11.70
C GLN A 66 4.97 7.76 -11.46
N ASN A 67 5.19 8.74 -12.34
CA ASN A 67 4.47 10.01 -12.32
C ASN A 67 3.33 10.09 -13.35
N THR A 68 3.48 9.47 -14.52
CA THR A 68 2.52 9.53 -15.64
C THR A 68 1.78 8.22 -15.83
N LYS A 69 0.78 8.17 -16.73
CA LYS A 69 0.07 6.92 -17.04
C LYS A 69 1.05 5.90 -17.63
N ILE A 70 1.01 4.67 -17.12
CA ILE A 70 1.78 3.53 -17.62
C ILE A 70 0.85 2.35 -17.92
N PRO A 71 0.97 1.69 -19.09
CA PRO A 71 0.22 0.47 -19.37
C PRO A 71 0.62 -0.69 -18.44
N VAL A 72 -0.34 -1.54 -18.06
CA VAL A 72 -0.05 -2.74 -17.24
C VAL A 72 0.98 -3.66 -17.90
N LYS A 73 0.93 -3.80 -19.23
CA LYS A 73 1.92 -4.58 -19.99
C LYS A 73 3.36 -4.09 -19.78
N GLU A 74 3.54 -2.77 -19.65
CA GLU A 74 4.85 -2.16 -19.45
C GLU A 74 5.32 -2.38 -18.02
N ILE A 75 4.43 -2.30 -17.01
CA ILE A 75 4.76 -2.69 -15.63
C ILE A 75 5.22 -4.15 -15.57
N ILE A 76 4.47 -5.07 -16.21
CA ILE A 76 4.81 -6.50 -16.22
C ILE A 76 6.18 -6.72 -16.87
N LYS A 77 6.39 -6.16 -18.07
CA LYS A 77 7.67 -6.24 -18.78
C LYS A 77 8.79 -5.70 -17.90
N ARG A 78 8.59 -4.52 -17.30
CA ARG A 78 9.61 -3.90 -16.45
C ARG A 78 10.00 -4.75 -15.26
N THR A 79 9.01 -5.21 -14.52
CA THR A 79 9.19 -6.10 -13.38
C THR A 79 9.91 -7.39 -13.78
N LYS A 80 9.52 -8.03 -14.90
CA LYS A 80 10.14 -9.28 -15.36
C LYS A 80 11.61 -9.10 -15.69
N ASP A 81 11.97 -8.08 -16.46
CA ASP A 81 13.36 -7.85 -16.85
C ASP A 81 14.30 -7.65 -15.65
N TYR A 82 13.81 -7.10 -14.54
CA TYR A 82 14.58 -7.01 -13.29
C TYR A 82 14.61 -8.34 -12.55
N ASN A 83 13.47 -9.03 -12.44
CA ASN A 83 13.36 -10.31 -11.74
C ASN A 83 14.20 -11.42 -12.39
N GLU A 84 14.30 -11.43 -13.72
CA GLU A 84 15.18 -12.34 -14.50
C GLU A 84 16.66 -12.15 -14.14
N LYS A 85 17.05 -10.93 -13.74
CA LYS A 85 18.39 -10.61 -13.24
C LYS A 85 18.53 -10.82 -11.73
N GLY A 86 17.53 -11.42 -11.08
CA GLY A 86 17.53 -11.65 -9.64
C GLY A 86 17.20 -10.42 -8.77
N VAL A 87 16.86 -9.29 -9.39
CA VAL A 87 16.63 -8.01 -8.71
C VAL A 87 15.17 -7.89 -8.26
N HIS A 88 14.97 -7.42 -7.02
CA HIS A 88 13.65 -7.19 -6.45
C HIS A 88 13.14 -5.80 -6.85
N ILE A 89 11.86 -5.68 -7.23
CA ILE A 89 11.28 -4.39 -7.59
C ILE A 89 10.38 -3.81 -6.51
N LEU A 90 10.47 -2.50 -6.28
CA LEU A 90 9.53 -1.70 -5.51
C LEU A 90 8.96 -0.59 -6.41
N TRP A 91 7.65 -0.58 -6.60
CA TRP A 91 6.96 0.45 -7.38
C TRP A 91 6.39 1.50 -6.42
N ILE A 92 6.66 2.77 -6.71
CA ILE A 92 6.15 3.90 -5.95
C ILE A 92 5.43 4.85 -6.92
N LEU A 93 4.18 5.16 -6.62
CA LEU A 93 3.35 6.03 -7.45
C LEU A 93 3.36 7.47 -6.89
N HIS A 94 3.49 8.46 -7.77
CA HIS A 94 3.20 9.83 -7.39
C HIS A 94 1.68 10.00 -7.26
N GLY A 95 1.17 10.12 -6.04
CA GLY A 95 -0.27 10.09 -5.76
C GLY A 95 -1.04 11.28 -6.34
N GLU A 96 -0.41 12.44 -6.48
CA GLU A 96 -0.95 13.62 -7.19
C GLU A 96 -0.59 13.65 -8.68
N GLY A 97 0.21 12.68 -9.14
CA GLY A 97 0.61 12.53 -10.53
C GLY A 97 -0.51 11.99 -11.43
N LYS A 98 -0.23 11.95 -12.75
CA LYS A 98 -1.14 11.43 -13.77
C LYS A 98 -1.18 9.89 -13.83
N CYS A 99 -0.37 9.19 -13.02
CA CYS A 99 -0.31 7.72 -12.97
C CYS A 99 -1.53 7.07 -12.31
N ALA A 100 -2.12 7.77 -11.33
CA ALA A 100 -3.29 7.32 -10.60
C ALA A 100 -4.57 7.76 -11.34
N ALA A 101 -5.66 7.02 -11.17
CA ALA A 101 -6.95 7.40 -11.75
C ALA A 101 -7.61 8.61 -11.06
N SER A 102 -7.16 8.95 -9.86
CA SER A 102 -7.52 10.13 -9.09
C SER A 102 -6.39 10.45 -8.11
N ALA A 103 -6.30 11.69 -7.64
CA ALA A 103 -5.32 12.06 -6.63
C ALA A 103 -5.45 11.19 -5.38
N LYS A 104 -4.31 10.78 -4.81
CA LYS A 104 -4.20 9.93 -3.63
C LYS A 104 -3.54 10.70 -2.50
N TYR A 105 -4.02 10.53 -1.28
CA TYR A 105 -3.53 11.25 -0.11
C TYR A 105 -3.34 10.30 1.07
N PRO A 106 -2.44 10.62 2.02
CA PRO A 106 -2.23 9.83 3.25
C PRO A 106 -3.37 10.05 4.25
N ARG A 107 -4.60 9.87 3.81
CA ARG A 107 -5.83 10.00 4.62
C ARG A 107 -6.85 9.00 4.12
N ASP A 108 -7.76 8.63 5.00
CA ASP A 108 -8.84 7.73 4.63
C ASP A 108 -9.84 8.49 3.74
N GLN A 109 -10.12 7.94 2.56
CA GLN A 109 -11.00 8.55 1.59
C GLN A 109 -11.97 7.51 1.06
N LYS A 110 -13.17 7.98 0.74
CA LYS A 110 -14.19 7.15 0.09
C LYS A 110 -14.20 7.43 -1.40
N HIS A 111 -14.59 6.43 -2.19
CA HIS A 111 -14.85 6.58 -3.63
C HIS A 111 -13.63 6.97 -4.49
N LEU A 112 -12.42 6.59 -4.09
CA LEU A 112 -11.24 6.82 -4.92
C LEU A 112 -11.24 5.92 -6.15
N SER A 113 -11.02 6.52 -7.32
CA SER A 113 -10.84 5.78 -8.58
C SER A 113 -9.50 5.06 -8.59
N ILE A 114 -9.46 3.84 -9.12
CA ILE A 114 -8.23 3.03 -9.24
C ILE A 114 -7.97 2.72 -10.71
N SER A 115 -6.78 3.08 -11.18
CA SER A 115 -6.31 2.81 -12.53
C SER A 115 -6.01 1.31 -12.73
N PRO A 116 -5.98 0.81 -13.97
CA PRO A 116 -5.54 -0.56 -14.25
C PRO A 116 -4.13 -0.87 -13.70
N ALA A 117 -3.21 0.09 -13.76
CA ALA A 117 -1.87 -0.02 -13.19
C ALA A 117 -1.91 -0.20 -11.67
N GLU A 118 -2.65 0.66 -10.96
CA GLU A 118 -2.83 0.56 -9.51
C GLU A 118 -3.44 -0.80 -9.12
N LYS A 119 -4.43 -1.29 -9.87
CA LYS A 119 -5.03 -2.62 -9.65
C LYS A 119 -4.02 -3.74 -9.79
N PHE A 120 -3.20 -3.70 -10.84
CA PHE A 120 -2.17 -4.70 -11.06
C PHE A 120 -1.15 -4.71 -9.91
N LEU A 121 -0.63 -3.54 -9.54
CA LEU A 121 0.33 -3.41 -8.45
C LEU A 121 -0.26 -3.88 -7.11
N HIS A 122 -1.54 -3.62 -6.85
CA HIS A 122 -2.23 -4.19 -5.70
C HIS A 122 -2.20 -5.71 -5.67
N GLY A 123 -2.42 -6.37 -6.81
CA GLY A 123 -2.30 -7.83 -6.92
C GLY A 123 -0.86 -8.32 -6.72
N MET A 124 0.12 -7.55 -7.21
CA MET A 124 1.54 -7.88 -7.11
C MET A 124 2.11 -7.73 -5.69
N TYR A 125 1.58 -6.82 -4.88
CA TYR A 125 2.03 -6.58 -3.49
C TYR A 125 1.05 -7.10 -2.42
N GLY A 126 0.07 -7.92 -2.81
CA GLY A 126 -0.88 -8.52 -1.88
C GLY A 126 -1.71 -7.47 -1.12
N GLY A 127 -2.32 -6.55 -1.85
CA GLY A 127 -3.23 -5.55 -1.30
C GLY A 127 -2.59 -4.22 -0.91
N ARG A 128 -1.37 -3.94 -1.34
CA ARG A 128 -0.64 -2.71 -1.02
C ARG A 128 -0.22 -1.99 -2.30
N VAL A 129 -0.32 -0.67 -2.32
CA VAL A 129 0.42 0.16 -3.28
C VAL A 129 1.00 1.33 -2.52
N TYR A 130 2.26 1.63 -2.82
CA TYR A 130 3.03 2.68 -2.17
C TYR A 130 2.92 3.97 -2.96
N TYR A 131 2.67 5.06 -2.22
CA TYR A 131 2.52 6.38 -2.77
C TYR A 131 3.40 7.38 -2.02
N ILE A 132 3.75 8.44 -2.75
CA ILE A 132 4.33 9.66 -2.23
C ILE A 132 3.69 10.84 -2.96
N ASN A 133 3.50 11.96 -2.28
CA ASN A 133 3.07 13.22 -2.89
C ASN A 133 4.15 14.28 -2.70
N ILE A 134 4.38 15.05 -3.76
CA ILE A 134 5.25 16.22 -3.70
C ILE A 134 4.53 17.41 -4.32
N SER A 135 4.40 18.49 -3.54
CA SER A 135 3.99 19.79 -4.05
C SER A 135 5.24 20.62 -4.30
N LEU A 136 5.40 21.07 -5.54
CA LEU A 136 6.47 21.99 -5.95
C LEU A 136 5.95 23.44 -6.12
N LYS A 137 4.80 23.75 -5.52
CA LYS A 137 4.21 25.10 -5.52
C LYS A 137 5.01 26.05 -4.60
N LYS A 138 4.52 27.28 -4.40
CA LYS A 138 5.16 28.37 -3.61
C LYS A 138 5.86 27.92 -2.32
N THR A 139 5.33 26.90 -1.62
CA THR A 139 6.03 26.21 -0.55
C THR A 139 6.18 24.73 -0.92
N PRO A 140 7.40 24.27 -1.23
CA PRO A 140 7.66 22.86 -1.48
C PRO A 140 7.28 22.01 -0.27
N SER A 141 6.50 20.97 -0.48
CA SER A 141 6.12 20.04 0.58
C SER A 141 6.08 18.61 0.09
N ILE A 142 6.42 17.69 0.99
CA ILE A 142 6.52 16.26 0.71
C ILE A 142 5.64 15.54 1.73
N SER A 143 4.77 14.65 1.28
CA SER A 143 4.05 13.76 2.20
C SER A 143 4.98 12.67 2.72
N ALA A 144 4.73 12.17 3.93
CA ALA A 144 5.28 10.88 4.33
C ALA A 144 4.90 9.79 3.30
N PHE A 145 5.74 8.76 3.15
CA PHE A 145 5.38 7.58 2.37
C PHE A 145 4.17 6.90 3.00
N PHE A 146 3.24 6.47 2.14
CA PHE A 146 2.04 5.79 2.61
C PHE A 146 1.70 4.61 1.72
N ALA A 147 1.24 3.54 2.35
CA ALA A 147 0.57 2.46 1.67
C ALA A 147 -0.93 2.75 1.66
N LEU A 148 -1.57 2.67 0.50
CA LEU A 148 -3.02 2.55 0.45
C LEU A 148 -3.41 1.08 0.42
N HIS A 149 -4.41 0.75 1.22
CA HIS A 149 -5.11 -0.52 1.19
C HIS A 149 -6.56 -0.28 0.77
N TYR A 150 -7.06 -1.04 -0.18
CA TYR A 150 -8.46 -0.97 -0.60
C TYR A 150 -9.27 -2.07 0.11
N SER A 151 -10.44 -1.75 0.67
CA SER A 151 -11.33 -2.76 1.28
C SER A 151 -12.74 -2.79 0.67
N THR A 152 -13.41 -3.94 0.81
CA THR A 152 -14.72 -4.18 0.18
C THR A 152 -15.81 -3.30 0.78
N PRO A 153 -16.70 -2.65 0.00
CA PRO A 153 -17.84 -1.95 0.58
C PRO A 153 -18.93 -2.94 1.01
N MET A 154 -19.68 -2.59 2.06
CA MET A 154 -20.76 -3.41 2.62
C MET A 154 -21.94 -3.74 1.68
N LYS A 155 -22.10 -3.06 0.53
CA LYS A 155 -23.25 -3.27 -0.37
C LYS A 155 -22.79 -3.82 -1.73
N LYS A 156 -23.06 -5.12 -2.00
CA LYS A 156 -22.63 -5.86 -3.21
C LYS A 156 -23.09 -5.31 -4.56
N LYS A 157 -24.17 -4.52 -4.60
CA LYS A 157 -24.78 -4.04 -5.86
C LYS A 157 -23.90 -3.08 -6.68
N LEU A 158 -22.71 -2.69 -6.20
CA LEU A 158 -21.78 -1.82 -6.93
C LEU A 158 -20.43 -2.52 -7.23
N ARG A 159 -20.47 -3.37 -8.27
CA ARG A 159 -19.42 -3.70 -9.27
C ARG A 159 -18.07 -4.34 -8.85
N LYS A 160 -17.75 -5.43 -9.58
CA LYS A 160 -16.47 -6.15 -9.86
C LYS A 160 -15.62 -6.66 -8.68
N LYS A 161 -15.78 -7.95 -8.40
CA LYS A 161 -14.98 -8.80 -7.51
C LYS A 161 -13.55 -8.90 -8.03
N PHE A 162 -12.58 -8.47 -7.25
CA PHE A 162 -11.20 -8.92 -7.42
C PHE A 162 -10.96 -10.05 -6.42
N LYS A 163 -10.51 -11.22 -6.90
CA LYS A 163 -9.99 -12.29 -6.05
C LYS A 163 -8.50 -12.41 -6.36
N THR A 164 -7.65 -12.24 -5.35
CA THR A 164 -6.28 -12.80 -5.39
C THR A 164 -6.30 -14.16 -4.69
N ARG A 165 -5.15 -14.88 -4.71
CA ARG A 165 -4.96 -16.12 -3.97
C ARG A 165 -5.13 -15.95 -2.44
N TYR A 166 -5.03 -14.71 -1.92
CA TYR A 166 -5.02 -14.45 -0.48
C TYR A 166 -6.09 -13.45 0.01
N ASP A 167 -6.68 -12.61 -0.85
CA ASP A 167 -7.65 -11.57 -0.47
C ASP A 167 -8.55 -11.14 -1.63
N SER A 168 -9.75 -10.60 -1.31
CA SER A 168 -10.63 -9.94 -2.27
C SER A 168 -10.83 -8.46 -1.97
N TYR A 169 -10.65 -7.58 -2.96
CA TYR A 169 -10.76 -6.13 -2.79
C TYR A 169 -11.82 -5.53 -3.71
N TYR A 170 -12.51 -4.50 -3.23
CA TYR A 170 -13.35 -3.63 -4.04
C TYR A 170 -13.04 -2.17 -3.71
N ILE A 171 -13.37 -1.30 -4.65
CA ILE A 171 -12.98 0.10 -4.69
C ILE A 171 -13.99 0.92 -3.89
N ARG A 172 -13.81 1.12 -2.59
CA ARG A 172 -14.52 2.25 -1.95
C ARG A 172 -13.97 2.78 -0.65
N ASP A 173 -13.28 1.98 0.15
CA ASP A 173 -12.62 2.48 1.35
C ASP A 173 -11.09 2.34 1.17
N THR A 174 -10.40 3.47 1.13
CA THR A 174 -8.93 3.48 1.17
C THR A 174 -8.47 3.70 2.59
N HIS A 175 -7.65 2.80 3.08
CA HIS A 175 -6.99 2.95 4.37
C HIS A 175 -5.56 3.34 4.12
N HIS A 176 -5.13 4.44 4.74
CA HIS A 176 -3.73 4.81 4.73
C HIS A 176 -3.02 4.13 5.91
N VAL A 177 -1.83 3.61 5.63
CA VAL A 177 -0.84 3.26 6.65
C VAL A 177 0.38 4.12 6.39
N SER A 178 0.69 5.00 7.35
CA SER A 178 1.94 5.75 7.34
C SER A 178 3.10 4.78 7.53
N LEU A 179 4.13 4.91 6.68
CA LEU A 179 5.32 4.07 6.76
C LEU A 179 6.32 4.71 7.73
N SER A 180 6.17 4.39 9.01
CA SER A 180 7.13 4.83 10.04
C SER A 180 8.45 4.08 10.00
N ASN A 181 8.45 2.87 9.41
CA ASN A 181 9.64 2.06 9.22
C ASN A 181 9.92 1.89 7.71
N LEU A 182 11.04 2.46 7.26
CA LEU A 182 11.48 2.41 5.86
C LEU A 182 12.43 1.24 5.58
N LYS A 183 12.58 0.30 6.51
CA LYS A 183 13.25 -0.98 6.23
C LYS A 183 12.50 -1.71 5.12
N MET A 184 13.25 -2.25 4.19
CA MET A 184 12.73 -3.02 3.06
C MET A 184 12.85 -4.52 3.32
N LEU A 185 11.86 -5.26 2.84
CA LEU A 185 11.78 -6.71 2.84
C LEU A 185 11.75 -7.18 1.39
N CYS A 186 12.71 -8.01 1.01
CA CYS A 186 12.76 -8.72 -0.26
C CYS A 186 11.99 -10.05 -0.14
N THR A 187 11.10 -10.33 -1.07
CA THR A 187 10.32 -11.58 -1.06
C THR A 187 9.82 -11.94 -2.46
N THR A 188 9.36 -13.18 -2.63
CA THR A 188 8.64 -13.60 -3.83
C THR A 188 7.14 -13.66 -3.54
N PHE A 189 6.34 -12.93 -4.31
CA PHE A 189 4.87 -12.93 -4.18
C PHE A 189 4.21 -12.87 -5.55
N SER A 190 3.13 -13.65 -5.74
CA SER A 190 2.42 -13.76 -7.01
C SER A 190 3.33 -14.06 -8.22
N GLY A 191 4.44 -14.78 -8.00
CA GLY A 191 5.42 -15.10 -9.05
C GLY A 191 6.45 -14.01 -9.35
N TYR A 192 6.50 -12.93 -8.57
CA TYR A 192 7.42 -11.81 -8.76
C TYR A 192 8.37 -11.64 -7.57
N LYS A 193 9.64 -11.33 -7.83
CA LYS A 193 10.60 -10.87 -6.82
C LYS A 193 10.30 -9.39 -6.54
N ILE A 194 9.72 -9.12 -5.38
CA ILE A 194 9.31 -7.78 -4.98
C ILE A 194 10.06 -7.32 -3.73
N ALA A 195 10.29 -6.03 -3.65
CA ALA A 195 10.66 -5.35 -2.41
C ALA A 195 9.43 -4.62 -1.88
N ARG A 196 9.25 -4.65 -0.56
CA ARG A 196 8.17 -3.93 0.13
C ARG A 196 8.69 -3.34 1.42
N PHE A 197 8.00 -2.36 1.98
CA PHE A 197 8.35 -1.85 3.30
C PHE A 197 7.90 -2.84 4.39
N TYR A 198 8.56 -2.82 5.55
CA TYR A 198 8.11 -3.51 6.77
C TYR A 198 6.87 -2.79 7.35
N ASP A 199 5.77 -2.82 6.60
CA ASP A 199 4.47 -2.32 7.01
C ASP A 199 3.62 -3.42 7.64
N LYS A 200 2.73 -3.03 8.56
CA LYS A 200 1.68 -3.92 9.04
C LYS A 200 0.49 -3.82 8.11
N ASN A 201 -0.01 -4.96 7.64
CA ASN A 201 -1.25 -5.02 6.88
C ASN A 201 -2.39 -4.35 7.70
N VAL A 202 -3.20 -3.50 7.07
CA VAL A 202 -4.33 -2.81 7.73
C VAL A 202 -5.24 -3.75 8.53
N LYS A 203 -5.46 -4.97 8.03
CA LYS A 203 -6.24 -6.02 8.69
C LYS A 203 -5.55 -6.53 9.96
N SER A 204 -4.23 -6.69 9.94
CA SER A 204 -3.44 -7.07 11.12
C SER A 204 -3.46 -5.96 12.17
N VAL A 205 -3.35 -4.70 11.76
CA VAL A 205 -3.49 -3.53 12.65
C VAL A 205 -4.87 -3.51 13.30
N LEU A 206 -5.94 -3.71 12.52
CA LEU A 206 -7.30 -3.72 13.03
C LEU A 206 -7.58 -4.93 13.94
N LYS A 207 -7.07 -6.13 13.60
CA LYS A 207 -7.15 -7.33 14.45
C LYS A 207 -6.59 -7.05 15.83
N SER A 208 -5.38 -6.50 15.92
CA SER A 208 -4.76 -6.14 17.20
C SER A 208 -5.62 -5.14 17.98
N ARG A 209 -6.12 -4.08 17.33
CA ARG A 209 -6.94 -3.05 17.99
C ARG A 209 -8.29 -3.56 18.50
N ILE A 210 -8.98 -4.38 17.71
CA ILE A 210 -10.27 -4.98 18.12
C ILE A 210 -10.02 -6.00 19.23
N SER A 211 -9.00 -6.84 19.12
CA SER A 211 -8.64 -7.82 20.16
C SER A 211 -8.36 -7.14 21.50
N SER A 212 -7.52 -6.10 21.53
CA SER A 212 -7.23 -5.35 22.76
C SER A 212 -8.48 -4.66 23.31
N TYR A 213 -9.29 -4.04 22.44
CA TYR A 213 -10.54 -3.42 22.85
C TYR A 213 -11.52 -4.43 23.49
N CYS A 214 -11.61 -5.65 22.97
CA CYS A 214 -12.44 -6.69 23.54
C CYS A 214 -11.88 -7.16 24.89
N GLN A 215 -10.59 -7.42 25.00
CA GLN A 215 -9.95 -7.85 26.25
C GLN A 215 -10.19 -6.87 27.41
N GLU A 216 -10.21 -5.57 27.12
CA GLU A 216 -10.44 -4.52 28.13
C GLU A 216 -11.92 -4.34 28.49
N GLN A 217 -12.85 -4.56 27.55
CA GLN A 217 -14.23 -4.06 27.67
C GLN A 217 -15.30 -5.15 27.68
N CYS A 218 -15.02 -6.36 27.21
CA CYS A 218 -16.03 -7.41 27.13
C CYS A 218 -15.47 -8.84 27.07
N LYS A 219 -16.12 -9.77 27.79
CA LYS A 219 -15.84 -11.22 27.67
C LYS A 219 -16.40 -11.81 26.36
N VAL A 220 -17.58 -11.35 25.93
CA VAL A 220 -18.27 -11.83 24.72
C VAL A 220 -18.76 -10.65 23.89
N ILE A 221 -18.48 -10.69 22.59
CA ILE A 221 -18.98 -9.71 21.62
C ILE A 221 -20.46 -9.99 21.33
N ASN A 222 -21.31 -9.13 21.87
CA ASN A 222 -22.74 -9.10 21.61
C ASN A 222 -23.12 -7.92 20.68
N LYS A 223 -24.43 -7.73 20.42
CA LYS A 223 -24.92 -6.66 19.53
C LYS A 223 -24.52 -5.25 19.99
N ALA A 224 -24.46 -5.00 21.30
CA ALA A 224 -24.08 -3.70 21.84
C ALA A 224 -22.58 -3.44 21.65
N VAL A 225 -21.74 -4.43 21.94
CA VAL A 225 -20.28 -4.36 21.70
C VAL A 225 -19.99 -4.11 20.22
N ILE A 226 -20.67 -4.80 19.30
CA ILE A 226 -20.52 -4.54 17.85
C ILE A 226 -20.79 -3.08 17.51
N LYS A 227 -21.86 -2.48 18.05
CA LYS A 227 -22.17 -1.06 17.81
C LYS A 227 -21.04 -0.15 18.32
N GLN A 228 -20.45 -0.47 19.46
CA GLN A 228 -19.33 0.30 20.02
C GLN A 228 -18.06 0.16 19.17
N ILE A 229 -17.72 -1.07 18.73
CA ILE A 229 -16.61 -1.32 17.81
C ILE A 229 -16.80 -0.53 16.52
N ILE A 230 -17.99 -0.58 15.91
CA ILE A 230 -18.31 0.20 14.71
C ILE A 230 -18.14 1.69 15.02
N LYS A 231 -18.73 2.21 16.10
CA LYS A 231 -18.61 3.63 16.47
C LYS A 231 -17.14 4.07 16.59
N LYS A 232 -16.28 3.24 17.19
CA LYS A 232 -14.86 3.52 17.42
C LYS A 232 -14.01 3.44 16.15
N PHE A 233 -14.24 2.44 15.30
CA PHE A 233 -13.32 2.10 14.21
C PHE A 233 -13.86 2.43 12.80
N HIS A 234 -15.16 2.65 12.62
CA HIS A 234 -15.80 2.81 11.31
C HIS A 234 -15.21 3.95 10.49
N LYS A 235 -14.93 5.10 11.12
CA LYS A 235 -14.37 6.27 10.43
C LYS A 235 -13.05 5.95 9.73
N LYS A 236 -12.22 5.11 10.34
CA LYS A 236 -10.89 4.75 9.84
C LYS A 236 -10.90 3.50 8.96
N PHE A 237 -11.65 2.46 9.34
CA PHE A 237 -11.54 1.13 8.74
C PHE A 237 -12.75 0.71 7.90
N GLY A 238 -13.84 1.47 7.92
CA GLY A 238 -15.08 1.07 7.26
C GLY A 238 -15.77 -0.11 7.95
N GLU A 239 -17.06 -0.29 7.69
CA GLU A 239 -17.87 -1.33 8.37
C GLU A 239 -17.48 -2.75 7.92
N PHE A 240 -17.12 -2.92 6.64
CA PHE A 240 -16.77 -4.23 6.11
C PHE A 240 -15.51 -4.80 6.76
N LEU A 241 -14.41 -4.05 6.78
CA LEU A 241 -13.14 -4.55 7.32
C LEU A 241 -13.26 -4.86 8.82
N ILE A 242 -14.07 -4.09 9.54
CA ILE A 242 -14.43 -4.37 10.93
C ILE A 242 -15.10 -5.73 11.05
N PHE A 243 -16.15 -5.98 10.27
CA PHE A 243 -16.86 -7.26 10.30
C PHE A 243 -15.97 -8.43 9.86
N ASP A 244 -15.19 -8.25 8.81
CA ASP A 244 -14.26 -9.27 8.30
C ASP A 244 -13.22 -9.64 9.36
N VAL A 245 -12.65 -8.64 10.05
CA VAL A 245 -11.74 -8.85 11.18
C VAL A 245 -12.41 -9.56 12.35
N ILE A 246 -13.65 -9.20 12.68
CA ILE A 246 -14.39 -9.86 13.77
C ILE A 246 -14.63 -11.34 13.45
N LEU A 247 -14.99 -11.67 12.19
CA LEU A 247 -15.12 -13.06 11.76
C LEU A 247 -13.81 -13.83 11.86
N ASP A 248 -12.70 -13.22 11.46
CA ASP A 248 -11.37 -13.82 11.57
C ASP A 248 -10.97 -14.05 13.04
N LEU A 249 -11.16 -13.06 13.92
CA LEU A 249 -10.85 -13.19 15.33
C LEU A 249 -11.69 -14.29 16.00
N ALA A 250 -12.97 -14.43 15.61
CA ALA A 250 -13.83 -15.53 16.03
C ALA A 250 -13.26 -16.89 15.59
N LYS A 251 -12.86 -16.99 14.32
CA LYS A 251 -12.30 -18.22 13.73
C LYS A 251 -10.97 -18.60 14.40
N GLU A 252 -10.15 -17.61 14.73
CA GLU A 252 -8.88 -17.77 15.45
C GLU A 252 -9.07 -17.99 16.96
N LYS A 253 -10.31 -18.04 17.48
CA LYS A 253 -10.64 -18.17 18.91
C LYS A 253 -9.98 -17.09 19.78
N LYS A 254 -9.77 -15.89 19.23
CA LYS A 254 -9.21 -14.74 19.96
C LYS A 254 -10.26 -13.89 20.65
N VAL A 255 -11.51 -14.03 20.23
CA VAL A 255 -12.67 -13.36 20.84
C VAL A 255 -13.87 -14.30 20.79
N ASP A 256 -14.66 -14.31 21.87
CA ASP A 256 -15.95 -14.99 21.89
C ASP A 256 -17.04 -14.07 21.32
N ILE A 257 -17.90 -14.61 20.46
CA ILE A 257 -18.99 -13.86 19.81
C ILE A 257 -20.29 -14.63 19.95
N ASP A 258 -21.36 -13.91 20.30
CA ASP A 258 -22.73 -14.45 20.30
C ASP A 258 -23.08 -15.06 18.92
N THR A 259 -23.55 -16.31 18.92
CA THR A 259 -23.83 -17.07 17.70
C THR A 259 -24.86 -16.39 16.78
N LYS A 260 -25.87 -15.71 17.33
CA LYS A 260 -26.87 -14.96 16.55
C LYS A 260 -26.22 -13.73 15.91
N VAL A 261 -25.33 -13.04 16.62
CA VAL A 261 -24.53 -11.92 16.09
C VAL A 261 -23.60 -12.41 14.98
N LEU A 262 -22.87 -13.52 15.19
CA LEU A 262 -21.98 -14.10 14.20
C LEU A 262 -22.72 -14.43 12.89
N LYS A 263 -23.89 -15.07 12.98
CA LYS A 263 -24.74 -15.37 11.82
C LYS A 263 -25.18 -14.09 11.09
N LYS A 264 -25.54 -13.03 11.83
CA LYS A 264 -25.91 -11.73 11.24
C LYS A 264 -24.74 -11.06 10.52
N ILE A 265 -23.53 -11.09 11.09
CA ILE A 265 -22.33 -10.54 10.46
C ILE A 265 -22.00 -11.31 9.17
N LYS A 266 -22.03 -12.65 9.22
CA LYS A 266 -21.84 -13.50 8.02
C LYS A 266 -22.85 -13.14 6.93
N LYS A 267 -24.14 -13.04 7.28
CA LYS A 267 -25.19 -12.64 6.32
C LYS A 267 -24.92 -11.26 5.71
N LYS A 268 -24.49 -10.29 6.53
CA LYS A 268 -24.15 -8.93 6.08
C LYS A 268 -22.97 -8.88 5.10
N ILE A 269 -21.92 -9.67 5.33
CA ILE A 269 -20.76 -9.76 4.41
C ILE A 269 -21.12 -10.51 3.11
N ILE A 270 -22.03 -11.49 3.21
CA ILE A 270 -22.49 -12.32 2.08
C ILE A 270 -23.65 -11.66 1.31
N SER A 271 -24.31 -10.63 1.82
CA SER A 271 -25.35 -9.87 1.10
C SER A 271 -24.78 -8.72 0.28
#